data_AF-A0A0R0JFK2-F1
#
_entry.id   AF-A0A0R0JFK2-F1
#
_cell.length_a   1.000
_cell.length_b   1.000
_cell.length_c   1.000
_cell.angle_alpha   90.00
_cell.angle_beta   90.00
_cell.angle_gamma   90.00
#
_symmetry.space_group_name_H-M   'P 1'
#
loop_
_entity.id
_entity.type
_entity.pdbx_description
1 polymer ?
#
loop_
_entity_poly.entity_id
_entity_poly.type
_entity_poly.pdbx_seq_one_letter_code
_entity_poly.pdbx_strand_id
1 'polypeptide(L)'
;MKKQVEAIARVLHLFQSYKEDNIPCKIDEGLYLGSIATAANKPALKDCNITHVLTVAGRIPPAHPHDFVYKIIDVVDKDDEDLKQYFNECFDFIDEAKRHDGGVLVHCFAGRSRSLWMLAPIPVNKR
;
A
#
# COMPACT_ATOMS: atom_id res chain seq x y z
N MET A 1 -4.06 10.03 -17.02
CA MET A 1 -5.45 10.40 -16.64
C MET A 1 -6.46 9.24 -16.74
N LYS A 2 -7.05 8.89 -17.90
CA LYS A 2 -8.15 7.88 -17.94
C LYS A 2 -7.81 6.49 -17.36
N LYS A 3 -6.59 5.99 -17.62
CA LYS A 3 -6.12 4.68 -17.09
C LYS A 3 -5.91 4.68 -15.57
N GLN A 4 -5.48 5.81 -14.99
CA GLN A 4 -5.31 5.95 -13.53
C GLN A 4 -6.67 6.00 -12.84
N VAL A 5 -7.67 6.65 -13.44
CA VAL A 5 -9.04 6.67 -12.91
C VAL A 5 -9.68 5.28 -12.91
N GLU A 6 -9.42 4.44 -13.91
CA GLU A 6 -9.89 3.05 -13.93
C GLU A 6 -9.18 2.17 -12.88
N ALA A 7 -7.87 2.36 -12.70
CA ALA A 7 -7.09 1.72 -11.64
C ALA A 7 -7.67 2.07 -10.26
N ILE A 8 -7.87 3.37 -10.01
CA ILE A 8 -8.49 3.92 -8.80
C ILE A 8 -9.87 3.32 -8.57
N ALA A 9 -10.71 3.28 -9.61
CA ALA A 9 -12.05 2.72 -9.52
C ALA A 9 -12.03 1.23 -9.19
N ARG A 10 -11.06 0.46 -9.73
CA ARG A 10 -10.88 -0.95 -9.41
C ARG A 10 -10.45 -1.16 -7.96
N VAL A 11 -9.47 -0.39 -7.47
CA VAL A 11 -9.04 -0.49 -6.07
C VAL A 11 -10.18 -0.05 -5.13
N LEU A 12 -10.91 1.03 -5.45
CA LEU A 12 -12.12 1.46 -4.72
C LEU A 12 -13.20 0.37 -4.67
N HIS A 13 -13.45 -0.31 -5.79
CA HIS A 13 -14.48 -1.35 -5.87
C HIS A 13 -14.08 -2.61 -5.09
N LEU A 14 -12.79 -2.98 -5.13
CA LEU A 14 -12.24 -4.09 -4.35
C LEU A 14 -12.41 -3.82 -2.83
N PHE A 15 -12.22 -2.58 -2.40
CA PHE A 15 -12.42 -2.17 -1.00
C PHE A 15 -13.87 -2.20 -0.52
N GLN A 16 -14.83 -1.87 -1.38
CA GLN A 16 -16.25 -2.01 -1.05
C GLN A 16 -16.64 -3.46 -0.77
N SER A 17 -15.83 -4.42 -1.25
CA SER A 17 -16.06 -5.86 -1.10
C SER A 17 -15.21 -6.55 -0.02
N TYR A 18 -14.26 -5.85 0.61
CA TYR A 18 -13.26 -6.44 1.50
C TYR A 18 -13.85 -6.82 2.86
N LYS A 19 -13.85 -8.14 3.18
CA LYS A 19 -14.48 -8.72 4.38
C LYS A 19 -13.51 -9.09 5.51
N GLU A 20 -12.23 -9.31 5.21
CA GLU A 20 -11.20 -9.73 6.18
C GLU A 20 -10.08 -8.69 6.23
N ASP A 21 -9.84 -8.07 7.38
CA ASP A 21 -8.94 -6.92 7.50
C ASP A 21 -7.46 -7.30 7.74
N ASN A 22 -7.16 -8.58 7.96
CA ASN A 22 -5.86 -9.08 8.39
C ASN A 22 -5.07 -9.84 7.31
N ILE A 23 -5.54 -9.87 6.06
CA ILE A 23 -4.87 -10.54 4.92
C ILE A 23 -4.54 -9.53 3.81
N PRO A 24 -3.31 -9.56 3.23
CA PRO A 24 -2.92 -8.69 2.13
C PRO A 24 -3.80 -8.86 0.89
N CYS A 25 -4.34 -7.74 0.40
CA CYS A 25 -5.07 -7.70 -0.85
C CYS A 25 -4.11 -7.53 -2.02
N LYS A 26 -4.02 -8.52 -2.90
CA LYS A 26 -3.19 -8.40 -4.11
C LYS A 26 -3.85 -7.43 -5.10
N ILE A 27 -3.15 -6.33 -5.39
CA ILE A 27 -3.57 -5.32 -6.39
C ILE A 27 -2.89 -5.60 -7.73
N ASP A 28 -1.59 -5.92 -7.69
CA ASP A 28 -0.78 -6.26 -8.85
C ASP A 28 0.34 -7.23 -8.45
N GLU A 29 1.12 -7.70 -9.40
CA GLU A 29 2.33 -8.48 -9.13
C GLU A 29 3.31 -7.70 -8.24
N GLY A 30 3.64 -8.28 -7.09
CA GLY A 30 4.47 -7.65 -6.07
C GLY A 30 3.83 -6.46 -5.35
N LEU A 31 2.53 -6.17 -5.55
CA LEU A 31 1.86 -5.02 -4.95
C LEU A 31 0.61 -5.44 -4.18
N TYR A 32 0.64 -5.16 -2.88
CA TYR A 32 -0.42 -5.52 -1.95
C TYR A 32 -0.93 -4.32 -1.19
N LEU A 33 -2.15 -4.44 -0.69
CA LEU A 33 -2.86 -3.41 0.03
C LEU A 33 -3.51 -4.00 1.27
N GLY A 34 -3.47 -3.27 2.38
CA GLY A 34 -4.01 -3.79 3.63
C GLY A 34 -4.26 -2.72 4.68
N SER A 35 -4.61 -3.19 5.87
CA SER A 35 -4.81 -2.39 7.08
C SER A 35 -3.63 -2.54 8.04
N ILE A 36 -3.70 -1.86 9.20
CA ILE A 36 -2.76 -2.11 10.30
C ILE A 36 -2.80 -3.57 10.79
N ALA A 37 -3.97 -4.23 10.75
CA ALA A 37 -4.09 -5.64 11.12
C ALA A 37 -3.37 -6.55 10.10
N THR A 38 -3.41 -6.18 8.81
CA THR A 38 -2.62 -6.86 7.78
C THR A 38 -1.12 -6.72 8.03
N ALA A 39 -0.66 -5.49 8.33
CA ALA A 39 0.75 -5.23 8.62
C ALA A 39 1.24 -5.96 9.89
N ALA A 40 0.34 -6.23 10.84
CA ALA A 40 0.64 -7.02 12.03
C ALA A 40 0.71 -8.53 11.75
N ASN A 41 0.13 -9.03 10.66
CA ASN A 41 0.07 -10.46 10.33
C ASN A 41 1.33 -10.95 9.59
N LYS A 42 2.43 -11.13 10.31
CA LYS A 42 3.73 -11.57 9.76
C LYS A 42 3.65 -12.84 8.88
N PRO A 43 2.93 -13.92 9.26
CA PRO A 43 2.77 -15.09 8.39
C PRO A 43 2.19 -14.73 7.03
N ALA A 44 1.08 -13.99 7.00
CA ALA A 44 0.45 -13.58 5.74
C ALA A 44 1.35 -12.69 4.87
N LEU A 45 2.18 -11.85 5.49
CA LEU A 45 3.18 -11.05 4.76
C LEU A 45 4.23 -11.96 4.09
N LYS A 46 4.78 -12.93 4.82
CA LYS A 46 5.80 -13.85 4.29
C LYS A 46 5.23 -14.78 3.22
N ASP A 47 4.01 -15.27 3.38
CA ASP A 47 3.33 -16.11 2.38
C ASP A 47 3.11 -15.37 1.06
N CYS A 48 2.94 -14.04 1.11
CA CYS A 48 2.83 -13.18 -0.07
C CYS A 48 4.17 -12.70 -0.63
N ASN A 49 5.29 -13.20 -0.11
CA ASN A 49 6.66 -12.76 -0.41
C ASN A 49 6.87 -11.25 -0.20
N ILE A 50 6.18 -10.66 0.78
CA ILE A 50 6.33 -9.23 1.08
C ILE A 50 7.67 -9.03 1.80
N THR A 51 8.44 -8.07 1.30
CA THR A 51 9.74 -7.66 1.87
C THR A 51 9.72 -6.21 2.35
N HIS A 52 8.82 -5.40 1.78
CA HIS A 52 8.70 -3.97 2.06
C HIS A 52 7.29 -3.62 2.56
N VAL A 53 7.21 -2.70 3.53
CA VAL A 53 5.96 -2.20 4.09
C VAL A 53 5.95 -0.69 4.02
N LEU A 54 5.04 -0.14 3.21
CA LEU A 54 4.79 1.28 3.04
C LEU A 54 3.59 1.70 3.89
N THR A 55 3.86 2.46 4.94
CA THR A 55 2.84 3.02 5.83
C THR A 55 2.52 4.45 5.39
N VAL A 56 1.29 4.67 4.92
CA VAL A 56 0.78 5.99 4.51
C VAL A 56 -0.14 6.52 5.60
N ALA A 57 0.44 6.76 6.77
CA ALA A 57 -0.27 7.27 7.95
C ALA A 57 0.75 7.76 8.98
N GLY A 58 0.48 8.92 9.56
CA GLY A 58 1.28 9.43 10.66
C GLY A 58 1.26 8.54 11.90
N ARG A 59 2.43 8.36 12.52
CA ARG A 59 2.65 7.78 13.85
C ARG A 59 2.28 6.30 14.04
N ILE A 60 2.22 5.49 12.98
CA ILE A 60 2.09 4.03 13.12
C ILE A 60 3.51 3.42 13.16
N PRO A 61 3.92 2.77 14.26
CA PRO A 61 5.22 2.12 14.33
C PRO A 61 5.24 0.83 13.48
N PRO A 62 6.40 0.44 12.94
CA PRO A 62 6.59 -0.85 12.29
C PRO A 62 6.20 -2.00 13.21
N ALA A 63 5.34 -2.91 12.75
CA ALA A 63 4.92 -4.07 13.53
C ALA A 63 6.06 -5.11 13.68
N HIS A 64 6.90 -5.23 12.65
CA HIS A 64 7.99 -6.23 12.57
C HIS A 64 9.28 -5.58 12.04
N PRO A 65 9.91 -4.65 12.79
CA PRO A 65 10.98 -3.79 12.30
C PRO A 65 12.26 -4.53 11.86
N HIS A 66 12.44 -5.78 12.29
CA HIS A 66 13.62 -6.59 11.96
C HIS A 66 13.39 -7.56 10.79
N ASP A 67 12.16 -7.66 10.27
CA ASP A 67 11.78 -8.68 9.28
C ASP A 67 11.46 -8.12 7.89
N PHE A 68 11.21 -6.81 7.80
CA PHE A 68 10.81 -6.10 6.59
C PHE A 68 11.44 -4.71 6.56
N VAL A 69 11.56 -4.15 5.36
CA VAL A 69 11.98 -2.76 5.16
C VAL A 69 10.74 -1.87 5.27
N TYR A 70 10.82 -0.82 6.07
CA TYR A 70 9.69 0.09 6.27
C TYR A 70 9.97 1.46 5.67
N LYS A 71 8.93 2.03 5.07
CA LYS A 71 8.86 3.46 4.80
C LYS A 71 7.55 4.01 5.36
N ILE A 72 7.65 5.09 6.12
CA ILE A 72 6.51 5.74 6.76
C ILE A 72 6.38 7.14 6.15
N ILE A 73 5.28 7.38 5.45
CA ILE A 73 4.90 8.69 4.97
C ILE A 73 3.97 9.31 6.01
N ASP A 74 4.48 10.33 6.70
CA ASP A 74 3.71 11.09 7.69
C ASP A 74 2.79 12.06 6.97
N VAL A 75 1.62 11.56 6.58
CA VAL A 75 0.54 12.37 6.00
C VAL A 75 -0.37 12.84 7.14
N VAL A 76 -0.48 14.16 7.30
CA VAL A 76 -1.45 14.75 8.23
C VAL A 76 -2.81 14.80 7.54
N ASP A 77 -3.85 14.33 8.22
CA ASP A 77 -5.24 14.35 7.73
C ASP A 77 -5.78 15.79 7.74
N LYS A 78 -5.32 16.61 6.79
CA LYS A 78 -5.79 17.97 6.53
C LYS A 78 -6.33 18.02 5.11
N ASP A 79 -7.48 18.68 4.94
CA ASP A 79 -8.19 18.77 3.66
C ASP A 79 -7.37 19.38 2.50
N ASP A 80 -6.28 20.10 2.82
CA ASP A 80 -5.38 20.76 1.85
C ASP A 80 -4.02 20.07 1.66
N GLU A 81 -3.76 18.88 2.24
CA GLU A 81 -2.48 18.20 1.98
C GLU A 81 -2.40 17.63 0.56
N ASP A 82 -1.47 18.17 -0.25
CA ASP A 82 -1.18 17.62 -1.57
C ASP A 82 -0.38 16.32 -1.44
N LEU A 83 -1.11 15.22 -1.31
CA LEU A 83 -0.57 13.87 -1.29
C LEU A 83 0.24 13.52 -2.56
N LYS A 84 0.11 14.26 -3.67
CA LYS A 84 0.88 14.01 -4.90
C LYS A 84 2.38 14.21 -4.69
N GLN A 85 2.77 15.05 -3.73
CA GLN A 85 4.17 15.29 -3.43
C GLN A 85 4.90 14.02 -2.98
N TYR A 86 4.17 13.04 -2.41
CA TYR A 86 4.72 11.79 -1.92
C TYR A 86 4.69 10.66 -2.96
N PHE A 87 4.08 10.88 -4.13
CA PHE A 87 3.93 9.83 -5.15
C PHE A 87 5.26 9.30 -5.65
N ASN A 88 6.19 10.20 -5.98
CA ASN A 88 7.51 9.79 -6.46
C ASN A 88 8.22 8.92 -5.42
N GLU A 89 8.23 9.36 -4.16
CA GLU A 89 8.87 8.62 -3.07
C GLU A 89 8.23 7.24 -2.84
N CYS A 90 6.91 7.13 -2.97
CA CYS A 90 6.20 5.86 -2.82
C CYS A 90 6.44 4.93 -4.00
N PHE A 91 6.48 5.45 -5.23
CA PHE A 91 6.78 4.65 -6.42
C PHE A 91 8.21 4.15 -6.39
N ASP A 92 9.17 5.00 -6.01
CA ASP A 92 10.57 4.59 -5.86
C ASP A 92 10.71 3.43 -4.86
N PHE A 93 9.98 3.47 -3.75
CA PHE A 93 9.98 2.40 -2.73
C PHE A 93 9.30 1.11 -3.22
N ILE A 94 8.21 1.24 -3.99
CA ILE A 94 7.53 0.09 -4.61
C ILE A 94 8.44 -0.56 -5.66
N ASP A 95 9.12 0.23 -6.48
CA ASP A 95 10.05 -0.25 -7.50
C ASP A 95 11.30 -0.87 -6.88
N GLU A 96 11.78 -0.33 -5.76
CA GLU A 96 12.85 -0.95 -4.97
C GLU A 96 12.48 -2.37 -4.53
N ALA A 97 11.31 -2.55 -3.92
CA ALA A 97 10.83 -3.88 -3.50
C ALA A 97 10.79 -4.87 -4.67
N LYS A 98 10.26 -4.42 -5.82
CA LYS A 98 10.15 -5.24 -7.03
C LYS A 98 11.52 -5.60 -7.63
N ARG A 99 12.50 -4.69 -7.61
CA ARG A 99 13.87 -4.98 -8.07
C ARG A 99 14.57 -6.05 -7.24
N HIS A 100 14.17 -6.21 -5.98
CA HIS A 100 14.65 -7.25 -5.08
C HIS A 100 13.80 -8.53 -5.11
N ASP A 101 12.97 -8.70 -6.15
CA ASP A 101 12.06 -9.85 -6.33
C ASP A 101 11.12 -10.07 -5.14
N GLY A 102 10.74 -8.97 -4.48
CA GLY A 102 9.87 -8.95 -3.32
C GLY A 102 8.57 -8.18 -3.55
N GLY A 103 7.62 -8.39 -2.65
CA GLY A 103 6.37 -7.66 -2.60
C GLY A 103 6.41 -6.46 -1.67
N VAL A 104 5.56 -5.48 -1.95
CA VAL A 104 5.31 -4.33 -1.09
C VAL A 104 3.87 -4.34 -0.59
N LEU A 105 3.68 -4.18 0.72
CA LEU A 105 2.39 -3.88 1.31
C LEU A 105 2.24 -2.37 1.48
N VAL A 106 1.21 -1.79 0.90
CA VAL A 106 0.80 -0.41 1.19
C VAL A 106 -0.38 -0.42 2.15
N HIS A 107 -0.27 0.25 3.29
CA HIS A 107 -1.36 0.34 4.26
C HIS A 107 -1.42 1.71 4.93
N CYS A 108 -2.59 2.02 5.50
CA CYS A 108 -2.75 3.13 6.45
C CYS A 108 -3.29 2.55 7.77
N PHE A 109 -4.18 3.27 8.47
CA PHE A 109 -4.88 2.71 9.64
C PHE A 109 -5.89 1.62 9.23
N ALA A 110 -6.91 2.00 8.47
CA ALA A 110 -7.99 1.10 8.07
C ALA A 110 -7.78 0.45 6.69
N GLY A 111 -6.77 0.90 5.94
CA GLY A 111 -6.57 0.53 4.53
C GLY A 111 -7.48 1.26 3.54
N ARG A 112 -8.51 2.01 3.99
CA ARG A 112 -9.63 2.43 3.13
C ARG A 112 -9.55 3.81 2.48
N SER A 113 -8.68 4.71 2.96
CA SER A 113 -8.65 6.12 2.50
C SER A 113 -7.26 6.55 2.00
N ARG A 114 -6.30 6.75 2.90
CA ARG A 114 -4.96 7.27 2.56
C ARG A 114 -4.10 6.32 1.70
N SER A 115 -4.03 5.03 2.06
CA SER A 115 -3.29 4.02 1.28
C SER A 115 -3.87 3.80 -0.11
N LEU A 116 -5.20 3.89 -0.24
CA LEU A 116 -5.91 3.78 -1.51
C LEU A 116 -5.60 4.97 -2.44
N TRP A 117 -5.53 6.19 -1.89
CA TRP A 117 -5.18 7.39 -2.65
C TRP A 117 -3.72 7.38 -3.13
N MET A 118 -2.81 6.68 -2.47
CA MET A 118 -1.42 6.53 -2.91
C MET A 118 -1.23 5.44 -3.99
N LEU A 119 -2.08 4.41 -4.00
CA LEU A 119 -2.06 3.38 -5.03
C LEU A 119 -2.79 3.78 -6.32
N ALA A 120 -3.73 4.72 -6.19
CA ALA A 120 -4.44 5.39 -7.26
C ALA A 120 -3.63 5.74 -8.53
N PRO A 121 -2.40 6.27 -8.43
CA PRO A 121 -1.69 6.76 -9.59
C PRO A 121 -0.79 5.69 -10.23
N ILE A 122 -0.66 4.51 -9.61
CA ILE A 122 0.05 3.36 -10.16
C ILE A 122 -0.80 2.80 -11.30
N PRO A 123 -0.30 2.80 -12.54
CA PRO A 123 -0.97 2.09 -13.62
C PRO A 123 -0.88 0.58 -13.32
N VAL A 124 -1.95 -0.01 -12.77
CA VAL A 124 -2.14 -1.48 -12.79
C VAL A 124 -2.18 -1.87 -14.25
N ASN A 125 -1.06 -2.35 -14.77
CA ASN A 125 -0.90 -2.48 -16.20
C ASN A 125 -1.69 -3.69 -16.71
N LYS A 126 -2.74 -3.35 -17.44
CA LYS A 126 -3.19 -3.97 -18.69
C LYS A 126 -2.43 -5.24 -19.11
N ARG A 127 -3.15 -6.36 -19.09
CA ARG A 127 -3.19 -7.21 -20.28
C ARG A 127 -4.23 -6.65 -21.24
#